data_AF-A0A1Y2ADR6-F1
#
_entry.id   AF-A0A1Y2ADR6-F1
#
_cell.length_a   1.000
_cell.length_b   1.000
_cell.length_c   1.000
_cell.angle_alpha   90.00
_cell.angle_beta   90.00
_cell.angle_gamma   90.00
#
_symmetry.space_group_name_H-M   'P 1'
#
loop_
_entity.id
_entity.type
_entity.pdbx_description
1 polymer ?
#
loop_
_entity_poly.entity_id
_entity_poly.type
_entity_poly.pdbx_seq_one_letter_code
_entity_poly.pdbx_strand_id
1 'polypeptide(L)'
;MYIFILFYFIFFLIKNFYSQTLSFKKITFSLGGHNSRNYAKPAFNVKIRGNKELFGRSQFKLRSDISEPSYMRTKLMSDIHNKLGLPSLSANYILLYINDEFIGLYILTDVYKETWIEHVYGEKDTKNLYKCDSCSLTYDGRSGFENENKEATDKKELYEFLAKLTTAESWTDVESIFDIDQFYKEVAIDYLAASFDHINSYHNYYIYKNPQNNKWIYLVLDFDFDLGWTLSSYESDVYKTFDEYLKNEVAYKLIYSNYDHFIEILKEIVVKVFNPAILFPRIDELKSFIRPYVKLDKTPNSDGKYPGRMNINSRTFYTMEEWEASTEYDISQLGLKQFILLKYKFVCQEYNIECDPNYLDNNNNITITETELLYPTETSTSIVDSTFIETTTSIEDTVLPTVTSIFDSNIDETTTSFENSCWSEIYGYPCCSSKVKNIYAQDEYGDWGYDFTKNEWCGLAKHEDSSKQSESEECWSEIYGYPCCKGCRIYETDSNGSWGYEFNEWCGIISSRC
;
A
#
# COMPACT_ATOMS: atom_id res chain seq x y z
N MET A 1 -21.83 -15.65 -4.67
CA MET A 1 -20.87 -15.52 -5.79
C MET A 1 -19.49 -15.35 -5.16
N TYR A 2 -18.66 -16.39 -5.20
CA TYR A 2 -17.27 -16.29 -4.73
C TYR A 2 -16.49 -15.52 -5.80
N ILE A 3 -15.92 -14.37 -5.44
CA ILE A 3 -15.02 -13.63 -6.32
C ILE A 3 -13.61 -14.16 -6.01
N PHE A 4 -12.98 -14.78 -6.98
CA PHE A 4 -11.57 -15.18 -6.87
C PHE A 4 -10.72 -13.99 -7.33
N ILE A 5 -9.91 -13.44 -6.44
CA ILE A 5 -8.99 -12.35 -6.76
C ILE A 5 -7.58 -12.90 -6.62
N LEU A 6 -6.87 -12.94 -7.74
CA LEU A 6 -5.48 -13.34 -7.78
C LEU A 6 -4.61 -12.10 -7.95
N PHE A 7 -3.69 -11.93 -7.03
CA PHE A 7 -2.74 -10.83 -7.01
C PHE A 7 -1.37 -11.36 -7.41
N TYR A 8 -0.90 -10.96 -8.59
CA TYR A 8 0.49 -11.14 -8.96
C TYR A 8 1.25 -9.88 -8.58
N PHE A 9 1.88 -9.93 -7.41
CA PHE A 9 2.71 -8.82 -6.97
C PHE A 9 3.96 -8.73 -7.84
N ILE A 10 4.17 -7.56 -8.40
CA ILE A 10 5.39 -7.24 -9.14
C ILE A 10 6.23 -6.36 -8.22
N PHE A 11 7.18 -6.96 -7.51
CA PHE A 11 8.10 -6.22 -6.64
C PHE A 11 9.42 -5.89 -7.34
N PHE A 12 9.89 -4.68 -7.11
CA PHE A 12 11.28 -4.31 -7.33
C PHE A 12 12.05 -4.52 -6.01
N LEU A 13 12.30 -5.78 -5.66
CA LEU A 13 13.34 -6.10 -4.68
C LEU A 13 14.59 -6.44 -5.48
N ILE A 14 15.66 -5.70 -5.23
CA ILE A 14 16.99 -5.89 -5.79
C ILE A 14 17.23 -7.39 -6.06
N LYS A 15 17.26 -7.74 -7.35
CA LYS A 15 17.83 -8.98 -7.90
C LYS A 15 17.21 -10.34 -7.51
N ASN A 16 15.91 -10.46 -7.20
CA ASN A 16 15.24 -11.78 -7.25
C ASN A 16 13.70 -11.67 -7.45
N PHE A 17 13.17 -12.28 -8.51
CA PHE A 17 11.74 -12.61 -8.62
C PHE A 17 11.43 -13.71 -7.61
N TYR A 18 11.02 -13.35 -6.39
CA TYR A 18 10.42 -14.32 -5.48
C TYR A 18 8.98 -14.58 -5.91
N SER A 19 8.70 -15.74 -6.49
CA SER A 19 7.34 -16.22 -6.74
C SER A 19 6.73 -16.81 -5.46
N GLN A 20 6.50 -15.97 -4.45
CA GLN A 20 5.71 -16.39 -3.30
C GLN A 20 4.22 -16.18 -3.60
N THR A 21 3.47 -17.28 -3.68
CA THR A 21 2.01 -17.21 -3.73
C THR A 21 1.47 -17.03 -2.31
N LEU A 22 0.87 -15.88 -2.03
CA LEU A 22 0.16 -15.62 -0.79
C LEU A 22 -1.35 -15.73 -1.05
N SER A 23 -2.05 -16.48 -0.20
CA SER A 23 -3.49 -16.71 -0.34
C SER A 23 -4.25 -16.18 0.88
N PHE A 24 -5.27 -15.36 0.62
CA PHE A 24 -6.13 -14.78 1.65
C PHE A 24 -7.57 -15.26 1.44
N LYS A 25 -8.06 -16.14 2.31
CA LYS A 25 -9.40 -16.74 2.20
C LYS A 25 -10.55 -15.73 2.31
N LYS A 26 -10.33 -14.59 2.98
CA LYS A 26 -11.34 -13.56 3.21
C LYS A 26 -10.77 -12.17 2.96
N ILE A 27 -11.29 -11.51 1.94
CA ILE A 27 -10.97 -10.12 1.59
C ILE A 27 -12.26 -9.31 1.45
N THR A 28 -12.20 -8.03 1.75
CA THR A 28 -13.18 -7.05 1.27
C THR A 28 -12.59 -6.34 0.07
N PHE A 29 -13.31 -6.38 -1.04
CA PHE A 29 -12.95 -5.72 -2.29
C PHE A 29 -14.07 -4.76 -2.68
N SER A 30 -13.73 -3.51 -2.95
CA SER A 30 -14.71 -2.48 -3.30
C SER A 30 -14.11 -1.45 -4.25
N LEU A 31 -14.96 -0.68 -4.94
CA LEU A 31 -14.51 0.49 -5.69
C LEU A 31 -13.80 1.49 -4.77
N GLY A 32 -12.69 2.04 -5.25
CA GLY A 32 -11.87 3.04 -4.58
C GLY A 32 -12.13 4.46 -5.11
N GLY A 33 -11.70 5.46 -4.35
CA GLY A 33 -11.80 6.88 -4.73
C GLY A 33 -13.21 7.47 -4.70
N HIS A 34 -13.33 8.73 -5.14
CA HIS A 34 -14.59 9.44 -5.33
C HIS A 34 -14.80 9.73 -6.83
N ASN A 35 -14.07 10.71 -7.38
CA ASN A 35 -14.12 11.05 -8.81
C ASN A 35 -13.61 9.92 -9.71
N SER A 36 -12.56 9.21 -9.28
CA SER A 36 -11.91 8.17 -10.07
C SER A 36 -12.79 6.93 -10.34
N ARG A 37 -13.93 6.79 -9.64
CA ARG A 37 -14.95 5.78 -9.97
C ARG A 37 -15.59 6.01 -11.33
N ASN A 38 -15.54 7.25 -11.82
CA ASN A 38 -16.11 7.65 -13.10
C ASN A 38 -15.11 7.52 -14.26
N TYR A 39 -13.86 7.15 -14.01
CA TYR A 39 -12.89 6.92 -15.09
C TYR A 39 -13.14 5.59 -15.79
N ALA A 40 -12.61 5.45 -17.02
CA ALA A 40 -12.75 4.26 -17.83
C ALA A 40 -12.32 3.01 -17.06
N LYS A 41 -11.24 3.12 -16.30
CA LYS A 41 -10.68 2.07 -15.44
C LYS A 41 -10.72 2.50 -13.97
N PRO A 42 -11.61 1.94 -13.14
CA PRO A 42 -11.75 2.35 -11.75
C PRO A 42 -10.60 1.83 -10.89
N ALA A 43 -10.35 2.52 -9.77
CA ALA A 43 -9.49 2.06 -8.69
C ALA A 43 -10.27 1.15 -7.72
N PHE A 44 -9.55 0.37 -6.91
CA PHE A 44 -10.13 -0.54 -5.92
C PHE A 44 -9.50 -0.38 -4.54
N ASN A 45 -10.30 -0.57 -3.50
CA ASN A 45 -9.82 -0.77 -2.13
C ASN A 45 -9.78 -2.27 -1.84
N VAL A 46 -8.68 -2.73 -1.24
CA VAL A 46 -8.51 -4.12 -0.79
C VAL A 46 -8.30 -4.11 0.72
N LYS A 47 -9.09 -4.89 1.45
CA LYS A 47 -8.90 -5.13 2.87
C LYS A 47 -8.82 -6.63 3.16
N ILE A 48 -7.68 -7.07 3.67
CA ILE A 48 -7.45 -8.44 4.13
C ILE A 48 -8.16 -8.62 5.47
N ARG A 49 -8.84 -9.76 5.66
CA ARG A 49 -9.61 -10.08 6.87
C ARG A 49 -9.01 -11.26 7.62
N GLY A 50 -9.44 -11.42 8.87
CA GLY A 50 -9.00 -12.52 9.75
C GLY A 50 -7.63 -12.27 10.37
N ASN A 51 -7.29 -11.01 10.67
CA ASN A 51 -6.02 -10.59 11.26
C ASN A 51 -4.79 -11.13 10.50
N LYS A 52 -4.92 -11.14 9.17
CA LYS A 52 -3.83 -11.45 8.24
C LYS A 52 -3.38 -10.17 7.58
N GLU A 53 -2.11 -10.15 7.22
CA GLU A 53 -1.43 -8.99 6.68
C GLU A 53 -0.55 -9.40 5.50
N LEU A 54 -0.27 -8.42 4.67
CA LEU A 54 0.66 -8.49 3.56
C LEU A 54 1.71 -7.41 3.80
N PHE A 55 2.98 -7.78 3.98
CA PHE A 55 4.06 -6.85 4.32
C PHE A 55 3.72 -5.91 5.52
N GLY A 56 3.09 -6.46 6.56
CA GLY A 56 2.73 -5.71 7.78
C GLY A 56 1.51 -4.79 7.62
N ARG A 57 0.72 -4.93 6.53
CA ARG A 57 -0.43 -4.08 6.24
C ARG A 57 -1.65 -4.93 5.90
N SER A 58 -2.83 -4.50 6.36
CA SER A 58 -4.10 -5.19 6.10
C SER A 58 -4.97 -4.50 5.05
N GLN A 59 -4.62 -3.28 4.63
CA GLN A 59 -5.41 -2.45 3.73
C GLN A 59 -4.53 -1.80 2.67
N PHE A 60 -5.04 -1.77 1.43
CA PHE A 60 -4.33 -1.25 0.27
C PHE A 60 -5.30 -0.57 -0.70
N LYS A 61 -4.74 0.25 -1.58
CA LYS A 61 -5.42 0.72 -2.79
C LYS A 61 -4.75 0.14 -4.02
N LEU A 62 -5.56 -0.26 -4.99
CA LEU A 62 -5.15 -0.55 -6.35
C LEU A 62 -5.58 0.64 -7.20
N ARG A 63 -4.64 1.51 -7.50
CA ARG A 63 -4.88 2.71 -8.29
C ARG A 63 -4.67 2.42 -9.77
N SER A 64 -5.61 2.87 -10.59
CA SER A 64 -5.45 2.78 -12.04
C SER A 64 -4.58 3.91 -12.59
N ASP A 65 -4.53 5.05 -11.89
CA ASP A 65 -3.92 6.33 -12.31
C ASP A 65 -4.17 6.63 -13.80
N ILE A 66 -5.35 6.25 -14.30
CA ILE A 66 -5.68 6.37 -15.72
C ILE A 66 -5.89 7.83 -16.17
N SER A 67 -5.98 8.74 -15.21
CA SER A 67 -6.02 10.19 -15.42
C SER A 67 -4.71 10.76 -15.94
N GLU A 68 -3.60 10.01 -15.86
CA GLU A 68 -2.28 10.42 -16.33
C GLU A 68 -1.64 9.31 -17.20
N PRO A 69 -0.81 9.66 -18.21
CA PRO A 69 -0.38 8.72 -19.23
C PRO A 69 0.72 7.76 -18.82
N SER A 70 1.52 8.04 -17.77
CA SER A 70 2.83 7.41 -17.50
C SER A 70 2.77 6.17 -16.59
N TYR A 71 1.80 6.11 -15.67
CA TYR A 71 1.74 5.18 -14.53
C TYR A 71 2.92 5.30 -13.54
N MET A 72 3.68 6.40 -13.55
CA MET A 72 4.92 6.53 -12.78
C MET A 72 4.89 7.63 -11.73
N ARG A 73 3.99 8.61 -11.81
CA ARG A 73 3.98 9.78 -10.91
C ARG A 73 3.85 9.39 -9.45
N THR A 74 2.83 8.60 -9.12
CA THR A 74 2.64 8.03 -7.78
C THR A 74 3.86 7.24 -7.30
N LYS A 75 4.48 6.45 -8.17
CA LYS A 75 5.66 5.64 -7.83
C LYS A 75 6.88 6.50 -7.53
N LEU A 76 7.17 7.48 -8.38
CA LEU A 76 8.32 8.36 -8.26
C LEU A 76 8.22 9.25 -7.03
N MET A 77 7.04 9.82 -6.77
CA MET A 77 6.83 10.64 -5.58
C MET A 77 6.96 9.81 -4.30
N SER A 78 6.42 8.59 -4.27
CA SER A 78 6.63 7.66 -3.15
C SER A 78 8.13 7.33 -2.95
N ASP A 79 8.87 7.11 -4.04
CA ASP A 79 10.31 6.81 -4.00
C ASP A 79 11.15 7.99 -3.51
N ILE A 80 10.79 9.22 -3.90
CA ILE A 80 11.43 10.46 -3.42
C ILE A 80 11.30 10.56 -1.90
N HIS A 81 10.08 10.40 -1.36
CA HIS A 81 9.87 10.45 0.09
C HIS A 81 10.64 9.34 0.81
N ASN A 82 10.56 8.10 0.32
CA ASN A 82 11.27 6.97 0.92
C ASN A 82 12.80 7.17 0.91
N LYS A 83 13.37 7.70 -0.18
CA LYS A 83 14.81 7.97 -0.29
C LYS A 83 15.28 9.09 0.64
N LEU A 84 14.40 10.03 0.99
CA LEU A 84 14.65 11.05 2.00
C LEU A 84 14.46 10.54 3.44
N GLY A 85 14.00 9.31 3.63
CA GLY A 85 13.64 8.77 4.93
C GLY A 85 12.40 9.41 5.54
N LEU A 86 11.55 10.05 4.72
CA LEU A 86 10.29 10.63 5.17
C LEU A 86 9.24 9.53 5.39
N PRO A 87 8.46 9.57 6.47
CA PRO A 87 7.32 8.69 6.64
C PRO A 87 6.29 8.94 5.53
N SER A 88 6.17 8.02 4.59
CA SER A 88 5.25 8.16 3.46
C SER A 88 4.67 6.81 3.03
N LEU A 89 3.67 6.85 2.16
CA LEU A 89 3.11 5.66 1.54
C LEU A 89 4.11 5.08 0.53
N SER A 90 4.20 3.76 0.48
CA SER A 90 4.91 3.07 -0.59
C SER A 90 3.97 2.78 -1.76
N ALA A 91 4.54 2.74 -2.97
CA ALA A 91 3.85 2.34 -4.19
C ALA A 91 4.66 1.25 -4.92
N ASN A 92 3.97 0.29 -5.53
CA ASN A 92 4.51 -0.76 -6.39
C ASN A 92 3.49 -1.11 -7.48
N TYR A 93 3.86 -2.00 -8.41
CA TYR A 93 2.99 -2.42 -9.50
C TYR A 93 2.37 -3.79 -9.22
N ILE A 94 1.19 -4.03 -9.77
CA ILE A 94 0.47 -5.29 -9.62
C ILE A 94 -0.34 -5.60 -10.87
N LEU A 95 -0.35 -6.86 -11.29
CA LEU A 95 -1.29 -7.35 -12.27
C LEU A 95 -2.53 -7.86 -11.54
N LEU A 96 -3.67 -7.27 -11.87
CA LEU A 96 -4.94 -7.63 -11.26
C LEU A 96 -5.66 -8.64 -12.15
N TYR A 97 -6.04 -9.77 -11.55
CA TYR A 97 -6.96 -10.73 -12.15
C TYR A 97 -8.19 -10.88 -11.25
N ILE A 98 -9.38 -10.85 -11.86
CA ILE A 98 -10.65 -11.11 -11.18
C ILE A 98 -11.34 -12.24 -11.93
N ASN A 99 -11.60 -13.36 -11.25
CA ASN A 99 -12.17 -14.57 -11.84
C ASN A 99 -11.40 -15.03 -13.09
N ASP A 100 -10.08 -15.12 -12.97
CA ASP A 100 -9.13 -15.49 -14.04
C ASP A 100 -9.08 -14.55 -15.26
N GLU A 101 -9.85 -13.46 -15.25
CA GLU A 101 -9.79 -12.42 -16.27
C GLU A 101 -8.74 -11.37 -15.90
N PHE A 102 -7.85 -11.05 -16.85
CA PHE A 102 -6.88 -9.96 -16.68
C PHE A 102 -7.59 -8.60 -16.70
N ILE A 103 -7.58 -7.93 -15.56
CA ILE A 103 -8.19 -6.61 -15.37
C ILE A 103 -7.21 -5.48 -15.67
N GLY A 104 -5.91 -5.73 -15.60
CA GLY A 104 -4.92 -4.75 -16.02
C GLY A 104 -3.74 -4.57 -15.07
N LEU A 105 -2.84 -3.69 -15.48
CA LEU A 105 -1.78 -3.14 -14.64
C LEU A 105 -2.37 -2.10 -13.68
N TYR A 106 -2.07 -2.22 -12.39
CA TYR A 106 -2.44 -1.26 -11.35
C TYR A 106 -1.22 -0.86 -10.53
N ILE A 107 -1.32 0.28 -9.86
CA ILE A 107 -0.37 0.74 -8.85
C ILE A 107 -0.94 0.33 -7.48
N LEU A 108 -0.27 -0.59 -6.80
CA LEU A 108 -0.53 -0.95 -5.42
C LEU A 108 0.07 0.13 -4.52
N THR A 109 -0.77 0.80 -3.73
CA THR A 109 -0.29 1.74 -2.71
C THR A 109 -0.72 1.29 -1.31
N ASP A 110 0.09 1.69 -0.35
CA ASP A 110 -0.32 1.71 1.04
C ASP A 110 -1.48 2.69 1.25
N VAL A 111 -2.03 2.65 2.46
CA VAL A 111 -2.97 3.64 2.97
C VAL A 111 -2.62 3.96 4.42
N TYR A 112 -2.71 5.23 4.79
CA TYR A 112 -2.63 5.63 6.19
C TYR A 112 -3.85 5.07 6.94
N LYS A 113 -3.59 4.07 7.77
CA LYS A 113 -4.54 3.37 8.66
C LYS A 113 -3.77 2.94 9.90
N GLU A 114 -4.50 2.46 10.91
CA GLU A 114 -3.91 1.99 12.18
C GLU A 114 -2.78 0.98 11.98
N THR A 115 -2.93 -0.01 11.09
CA THR A 115 -1.85 -0.99 10.82
C THR A 115 -0.61 -0.36 10.17
N TRP A 116 -0.76 0.70 9.39
CA TRP A 116 0.39 1.43 8.85
C TRP A 116 1.12 2.19 9.97
N ILE A 117 0.36 2.79 10.89
CA ILE A 117 0.93 3.48 12.06
C ILE A 117 1.64 2.50 12.99
N GLU A 118 1.06 1.33 13.24
CA GLU A 118 1.72 0.26 13.99
C GLU A 118 3.02 -0.16 13.33
N HIS A 119 3.02 -0.35 12.00
CA HIS A 119 4.21 -0.77 11.28
C HIS A 119 5.33 0.29 11.31
N VAL A 120 5.00 1.57 11.12
CA VAL A 120 6.00 2.65 10.99
C VAL A 120 6.44 3.20 12.35
N TYR A 121 5.52 3.33 13.31
CA TYR A 121 5.78 3.97 14.60
C TYR A 121 5.71 3.02 15.80
N GLY A 122 5.25 1.79 15.62
CA GLY A 122 5.02 0.84 16.71
C GLY A 122 3.80 1.17 17.57
N GLU A 123 2.94 2.11 17.15
CA GLU A 123 1.74 2.51 17.90
C GLU A 123 0.52 1.70 17.44
N LYS A 124 0.04 0.82 18.32
CA LYS A 124 -1.23 0.08 18.15
C LYS A 124 -2.41 0.95 18.50
N ASP A 125 -3.53 0.73 17.80
CA ASP A 125 -4.82 1.37 18.08
C ASP A 125 -4.74 2.90 18.21
N THR A 126 -3.95 3.52 17.32
CA THR A 126 -3.71 4.96 17.37
C THR A 126 -5.02 5.75 17.42
N LYS A 127 -5.04 6.78 18.25
CA LYS A 127 -6.19 7.68 18.41
C LYS A 127 -6.00 9.01 17.72
N ASN A 128 -4.82 9.26 17.15
CA ASN A 128 -4.43 10.59 16.67
C ASN A 128 -4.02 10.58 15.19
N LEU A 129 -4.62 9.71 14.37
CA LEU A 129 -4.47 9.74 12.91
C LEU A 129 -5.72 10.32 12.28
N TYR A 130 -5.61 11.51 11.70
CA TYR A 130 -6.73 12.22 11.09
C TYR A 130 -6.51 12.46 9.61
N LYS A 131 -7.46 12.04 8.80
CA LYS A 131 -7.55 12.38 7.38
C LYS A 131 -8.15 13.78 7.23
N CYS A 132 -7.60 14.59 6.34
CA CYS A 132 -8.28 15.79 5.87
C CYS A 132 -9.39 15.43 4.85
N ASP A 133 -10.61 15.88 5.11
CA ASP A 133 -11.72 15.92 4.16
C ASP A 133 -12.41 17.29 4.26
N SER A 134 -12.20 18.14 3.25
CA SER A 134 -12.68 19.53 3.26
C SER A 134 -12.24 20.30 4.52
N CYS A 135 -10.94 20.24 4.83
CA CYS A 135 -10.37 20.79 6.06
C CYS A 135 -9.33 21.89 5.76
N SER A 136 -8.76 22.49 6.80
CA SER A 136 -7.58 23.36 6.70
C SER A 136 -6.75 23.24 7.98
N LEU A 137 -5.46 23.60 7.93
CA LEU A 137 -4.55 23.62 9.09
C LEU A 137 -4.84 24.79 10.07
N THR A 138 -6.11 25.11 10.26
CA THR A 138 -6.59 26.11 11.21
C THR A 138 -7.74 25.53 12.01
N TYR A 139 -8.01 26.14 13.17
CA TYR A 139 -9.14 25.79 14.01
C TYR A 139 -10.48 25.85 13.28
N ASP A 140 -10.68 26.77 12.34
CA ASP A 140 -11.94 26.86 11.60
C ASP A 140 -12.17 25.66 10.67
N GLY A 141 -11.09 25.06 10.14
CA GLY A 141 -11.13 23.84 9.34
C GLY A 141 -11.27 22.54 10.14
N ARG A 142 -11.31 22.60 11.47
CA ARG A 142 -11.24 21.42 12.36
C ARG A 142 -12.30 20.35 12.11
N SER A 143 -13.48 20.72 11.61
CA SER A 143 -14.58 19.78 11.37
C SER A 143 -14.31 18.83 10.20
N GLY A 144 -13.44 19.22 9.26
CA GLY A 144 -13.07 18.39 8.12
C GLY A 144 -12.06 17.28 8.44
N PHE A 145 -11.52 17.22 9.66
CA PHE A 145 -10.62 16.14 10.05
C PHE A 145 -11.42 14.91 10.52
N GLU A 146 -11.28 13.80 9.80
CA GLU A 146 -11.88 12.51 10.13
C GLU A 146 -10.84 11.58 10.77
N ASN A 147 -11.16 11.01 11.94
CA ASN A 147 -10.25 10.06 12.58
C ASN A 147 -10.34 8.70 11.87
N GLU A 148 -9.18 8.10 11.60
CA GLU A 148 -9.13 6.75 11.02
C GLU A 148 -9.55 5.66 12.00
N ASN A 149 -9.36 5.89 13.29
CA ASN A 149 -9.95 5.08 14.34
C ASN A 149 -11.36 5.60 14.66
N LYS A 150 -12.38 4.83 14.26
CA LYS A 150 -13.80 5.19 14.44
C LYS A 150 -14.26 5.17 15.89
N GLU A 151 -13.51 4.52 16.78
CA GLU A 151 -13.78 4.48 18.22
C GLU A 151 -13.17 5.70 18.95
N ALA A 152 -12.20 6.39 18.31
CA ALA A 152 -11.59 7.59 18.84
C ALA A 152 -12.47 8.83 18.60
N THR A 153 -13.35 9.11 19.57
CA THR A 153 -14.29 10.25 19.50
C THR A 153 -13.74 11.56 20.07
N ASP A 154 -12.68 11.49 20.90
CA ASP A 154 -12.04 12.69 21.44
C ASP A 154 -11.16 13.36 20.38
N LYS A 155 -11.32 14.68 20.22
CA LYS A 155 -10.58 15.52 19.27
C LYS A 155 -9.88 16.68 19.97
N LYS A 156 -9.79 16.68 21.30
CA LYS A 156 -9.21 17.77 22.08
C LYS A 156 -7.80 18.11 21.63
N GLU A 157 -6.91 17.13 21.51
CA GLU A 157 -5.51 17.36 21.14
C GLU A 157 -5.38 17.94 19.72
N LEU A 158 -6.18 17.44 18.79
CA LEU A 158 -6.28 17.97 17.44
C LEU A 158 -6.73 19.45 17.47
N TYR A 159 -7.76 19.77 18.25
CA TYR A 159 -8.31 21.12 18.33
C TYR A 159 -7.33 22.10 18.98
N GLU A 160 -6.59 21.67 20.00
CA GLU A 160 -5.52 22.46 20.62
C GLU A 160 -4.37 22.73 19.63
N PHE A 161 -3.98 21.72 18.85
CA PHE A 161 -2.98 21.87 17.78
C PHE A 161 -3.42 22.86 16.70
N LEU A 162 -4.64 22.71 16.18
CA LEU A 162 -5.18 23.61 15.16
C LEU A 162 -5.40 25.03 15.69
N ALA A 163 -5.82 25.20 16.95
CA ALA A 163 -5.91 26.51 17.58
C ALA A 163 -4.54 27.19 17.68
N LYS A 164 -3.50 26.42 18.01
CA LYS A 164 -2.12 26.93 18.03
C LYS A 164 -1.64 27.35 16.65
N LEU A 165 -1.89 26.54 15.62
CA LEU A 165 -1.55 26.89 14.23
C LEU A 165 -2.30 28.14 13.73
N THR A 166 -3.58 28.29 14.07
CA THR A 166 -4.36 29.49 13.68
C THR A 166 -3.70 30.79 14.15
N THR A 167 -3.14 30.79 15.36
CA THR A 167 -2.56 32.00 15.98
C THR A 167 -1.05 32.12 15.80
N ALA A 168 -0.40 31.13 15.19
CA ALA A 168 1.04 31.14 15.00
C ALA A 168 1.42 32.25 14.01
N GLU A 169 2.42 33.04 14.38
CA GLU A 169 3.03 34.04 13.49
C GLU A 169 4.42 33.59 13.02
N SER A 170 4.99 32.57 13.67
CA SER A 170 6.27 31.98 13.30
C SER A 170 6.37 30.50 13.66
N TRP A 171 7.37 29.84 13.11
CA TRP A 171 7.66 28.43 13.39
C TRP A 171 7.93 28.13 14.88
N THR A 172 8.51 29.07 15.63
CA THR A 172 8.83 28.88 17.06
C THR A 172 7.57 28.80 17.94
N ASP A 173 6.43 29.33 17.47
CA ASP A 173 5.16 29.25 18.19
C ASP A 173 4.62 27.82 18.28
N VAL A 174 5.06 26.94 17.37
CA VAL A 174 4.53 25.59 17.17
C VAL A 174 5.60 24.50 17.14
N GLU A 175 6.89 24.81 17.09
CA GLU A 175 7.99 23.82 17.00
C GLU A 175 7.98 22.77 18.11
N SER A 176 7.42 23.10 19.28
CA SER A 176 7.30 22.19 20.43
C SER A 176 6.24 21.11 20.23
N ILE A 177 5.28 21.33 19.32
CA ILE A 177 4.14 20.44 19.06
C ILE A 177 4.03 20.01 17.59
N PHE A 178 4.78 20.62 16.67
CA PHE A 178 4.75 20.32 15.24
C PHE A 178 6.16 20.06 14.73
N ASP A 179 6.33 18.99 13.95
CA ASP A 179 7.61 18.69 13.32
C ASP A 179 7.84 19.60 12.11
N ILE A 180 8.43 20.77 12.38
CA ILE A 180 8.63 21.82 11.39
C ILE A 180 9.56 21.38 10.26
N ASP A 181 10.62 20.64 10.56
CA ASP A 181 11.56 20.17 9.53
C ASP A 181 10.91 19.14 8.62
N GLN A 182 10.09 18.23 9.17
CA GLN A 182 9.33 17.29 8.36
C GLN A 182 8.32 18.04 7.49
N PHE A 183 7.57 19.00 8.04
CA PHE A 183 6.63 19.81 7.28
C PHE A 183 7.29 20.61 6.15
N TYR A 184 8.46 21.21 6.40
CA TYR A 184 9.21 21.95 5.39
C TYR A 184 9.66 21.04 4.24
N LYS A 185 10.06 19.80 4.54
CA LYS A 185 10.40 18.82 3.50
C LYS A 185 9.19 18.47 2.63
N GLU A 186 8.03 18.23 3.24
CA GLU A 186 6.79 17.95 2.50
C GLU A 186 6.42 19.12 1.58
N VAL A 187 6.45 20.37 2.07
CA VAL A 187 6.12 21.56 1.28
C VAL A 187 7.16 21.84 0.19
N ALA A 188 8.45 21.56 0.45
CA ALA A 188 9.50 21.68 -0.57
C ALA A 188 9.33 20.63 -1.69
N ILE A 189 8.99 19.38 -1.35
CA ILE A 189 8.69 18.33 -2.33
C ILE A 189 7.47 18.73 -3.16
N ASP A 190 6.41 19.21 -2.51
CA ASP A 190 5.19 19.69 -3.14
C ASP A 190 5.46 20.81 -4.16
N TYR A 191 6.29 21.79 -3.78
CA TYR A 191 6.75 22.86 -4.67
C TYR A 191 7.57 22.34 -5.87
N LEU A 192 8.50 21.40 -5.64
CA LEU A 192 9.32 20.81 -6.69
C LEU A 192 8.48 19.96 -7.66
N ALA A 193 7.48 19.27 -7.14
CA ALA A 193 6.50 18.52 -7.92
C ALA A 193 5.51 19.42 -8.69
N ALA A 194 5.46 20.70 -8.34
CA ALA A 194 4.47 21.67 -8.82
C ALA A 194 3.04 21.15 -8.65
N SER A 195 2.74 20.54 -7.50
CA SER A 195 1.41 20.03 -7.26
C SER A 195 0.41 21.15 -7.03
N PHE A 196 -0.83 20.92 -7.42
CA PHE A 196 -1.93 21.83 -7.10
C PHE A 196 -2.85 21.27 -6.03
N ASP A 197 -2.80 19.95 -5.77
CA ASP A 197 -3.85 19.23 -5.04
C ASP A 197 -3.44 18.83 -3.61
N HIS A 198 -2.42 19.49 -3.06
CA HIS A 198 -1.91 19.26 -1.70
C HIS A 198 -2.07 20.51 -0.80
N ILE A 199 -0.95 21.16 -0.41
CA ILE A 199 -0.98 22.22 0.62
C ILE A 199 -1.79 23.44 0.20
N ASN A 200 -1.77 23.79 -1.09
CA ASN A 200 -2.42 24.96 -1.64
C ASN A 200 -3.94 24.77 -1.81
N SER A 201 -4.41 23.54 -2.07
CA SER A 201 -5.84 23.21 -2.15
C SER A 201 -6.43 22.72 -0.82
N TYR A 202 -5.60 22.56 0.21
CA TYR A 202 -5.97 21.97 1.49
C TYR A 202 -6.50 20.53 1.35
N HIS A 203 -5.92 19.76 0.43
CA HIS A 203 -6.40 18.43 0.09
C HIS A 203 -5.29 17.37 0.14
N ASN A 204 -5.67 16.09 0.10
CA ASN A 204 -4.77 14.93 0.04
C ASN A 204 -3.66 14.87 1.12
N TYR A 205 -4.03 15.14 2.38
CA TYR A 205 -3.12 14.92 3.50
C TYR A 205 -3.81 14.34 4.73
N TYR A 206 -2.98 13.80 5.62
CA TYR A 206 -3.33 13.43 6.98
C TYR A 206 -2.46 14.24 7.94
N ILE A 207 -2.93 14.36 9.17
CA ILE A 207 -2.10 14.74 10.30
C ILE A 207 -2.10 13.61 11.30
N TYR A 208 -0.92 13.38 11.87
CA TYR A 208 -0.71 12.33 12.85
C TYR A 208 0.12 12.87 14.01
N LYS A 209 -0.25 12.53 15.25
CA LYS A 209 0.55 12.86 16.42
C LYS A 209 1.49 11.70 16.74
N ASN A 210 2.77 11.87 16.45
CA ASN A 210 3.80 10.87 16.73
C ASN A 210 4.04 10.78 18.26
N PRO A 211 3.77 9.63 18.91
CA PRO A 211 3.93 9.49 20.36
C PRO A 211 5.40 9.45 20.80
N GLN A 212 6.34 9.17 19.89
CA GLN A 212 7.76 9.05 20.22
C GLN A 212 8.41 10.41 20.54
N ASN A 213 7.99 11.47 19.84
CA ASN A 213 8.46 12.84 20.07
C ASN A 213 7.35 13.81 20.50
N ASN A 214 6.11 13.32 20.61
CA ASN A 214 4.90 14.06 20.96
C ASN A 214 4.60 15.26 20.02
N LYS A 215 5.07 15.19 18.76
CA LYS A 215 4.82 16.19 17.72
C LYS A 215 3.84 15.69 16.67
N TRP A 216 3.04 16.61 16.14
CA TRP A 216 2.26 16.41 14.94
C TRP A 216 3.17 16.38 13.70
N ILE A 217 2.78 15.60 12.71
CA ILE A 217 3.43 15.53 11.40
C ILE A 217 2.39 15.65 10.29
N TYR A 218 2.84 16.05 9.10
CA TYR A 218 2.00 16.24 7.92
C TYR A 218 2.28 15.12 6.91
N LEU A 219 1.26 14.36 6.52
CA LEU A 219 1.43 13.14 5.73
C LEU A 219 0.67 13.26 4.40
N VAL A 220 1.40 13.51 3.31
CA VAL A 220 0.82 13.68 1.96
C VAL A 220 0.55 12.33 1.30
N LEU A 221 -0.40 12.30 0.36
CA LEU A 221 -0.73 11.17 -0.49
C LEU A 221 -1.31 11.64 -1.83
N ASP A 222 -1.67 10.69 -2.70
CA ASP A 222 -2.42 10.98 -3.94
C ASP A 222 -1.62 11.80 -4.98
N PHE A 223 -0.46 11.27 -5.37
CA PHE A 223 0.51 11.98 -6.21
C PHE A 223 0.33 11.79 -7.73
N ASP A 224 -0.84 11.36 -8.22
CA ASP A 224 -1.03 11.14 -9.67
C ASP A 224 -1.00 12.43 -10.49
N PHE A 225 -1.26 13.56 -9.84
CA PHE A 225 -1.26 14.89 -10.44
C PHE A 225 0.05 15.68 -10.28
N ASP A 226 1.04 15.07 -9.65
CA ASP A 226 2.34 15.67 -9.43
C ASP A 226 3.20 15.63 -10.70
N LEU A 227 4.40 16.21 -10.62
CA LEU A 227 5.40 16.22 -11.69
C LEU A 227 4.83 16.79 -13.01
N GLY A 228 4.16 17.93 -12.89
CA GLY A 228 3.78 18.77 -14.02
C GLY A 228 2.49 18.40 -14.76
N TRP A 229 1.77 17.33 -14.38
CA TRP A 229 0.63 16.82 -15.15
C TRP A 229 -0.56 17.78 -15.26
N THR A 230 -0.85 18.50 -14.18
CA THR A 230 -2.03 19.38 -14.11
C THR A 230 -1.68 20.85 -14.26
N LEU A 231 -0.49 21.14 -14.81
CA LEU A 231 -0.09 22.51 -15.07
C LEU A 231 -0.93 23.10 -16.19
N SER A 232 -1.72 24.11 -15.83
CA SER A 232 -2.62 24.82 -16.73
C SER A 232 -1.88 25.60 -17.82
N SER A 233 -0.68 26.11 -17.49
CA SER A 233 0.22 26.78 -18.42
C SER A 233 1.63 26.31 -18.10
N TYR A 234 2.03 25.23 -18.77
CA TYR A 234 3.31 24.56 -18.54
C TYR A 234 4.50 25.55 -18.59
N GLU A 235 4.48 26.48 -19.55
CA GLU A 235 5.53 27.49 -19.73
C GLU A 235 5.62 28.53 -18.61
N SER A 236 4.58 28.73 -17.79
CA SER A 236 4.64 29.65 -16.65
C SER A 236 4.72 28.93 -15.32
N ASP A 237 4.04 27.79 -15.17
CA ASP A 237 3.89 27.13 -13.88
C ASP A 237 5.16 26.38 -13.45
N VAL A 238 5.96 25.88 -14.41
CA VAL A 238 7.25 25.24 -14.12
C VAL A 238 8.25 26.21 -13.49
N TYR A 239 8.23 27.49 -13.93
CA TYR A 239 9.19 28.53 -13.52
C TYR A 239 8.67 29.42 -12.39
N LYS A 240 7.62 29.01 -11.69
CA LYS A 240 7.18 29.74 -10.49
C LYS A 240 8.22 29.65 -9.39
N THR A 241 8.62 30.79 -8.86
CA THR A 241 9.34 30.87 -7.59
C THR A 241 8.47 30.32 -6.45
N PHE A 242 9.08 30.00 -5.32
CA PHE A 242 8.35 29.53 -4.14
C PHE A 242 7.30 30.55 -3.65
N ASP A 243 7.59 31.85 -3.73
CA ASP A 243 6.66 32.93 -3.35
C ASP A 243 5.43 32.99 -4.26
N GLU A 244 5.64 32.78 -5.55
CA GLU A 244 4.56 32.68 -6.52
C GLU A 244 3.75 31.39 -6.36
N TYR A 245 4.38 30.32 -5.88
CA TYR A 245 3.74 29.02 -5.66
C TYR A 245 2.89 28.97 -4.38
N LEU A 246 3.44 29.34 -3.23
CA LEU A 246 2.79 29.10 -1.95
C LEU A 246 1.67 30.12 -1.71
N LYS A 247 0.45 29.62 -1.51
CA LYS A 247 -0.76 30.44 -1.20
C LYS A 247 -1.38 30.11 0.14
N ASN A 248 -1.00 29.00 0.76
CA ASN A 248 -1.48 28.61 2.08
C ASN A 248 -0.91 29.55 3.16
N GLU A 249 -1.79 30.29 3.86
CA GLU A 249 -1.38 31.32 4.81
C GLU A 249 -0.61 30.78 6.02
N VAL A 250 -1.02 29.63 6.57
CA VAL A 250 -0.35 29.00 7.71
C VAL A 250 1.05 28.56 7.29
N ALA A 251 1.16 27.82 6.19
CA ALA A 251 2.44 27.39 5.66
C ALA A 251 3.35 28.60 5.37
N TYR A 252 2.79 29.67 4.79
CA TYR A 252 3.52 30.90 4.49
C TYR A 252 4.11 31.51 5.75
N LYS A 253 3.32 31.75 6.81
CA LYS A 253 3.82 32.33 8.07
C LYS A 253 4.93 31.49 8.69
N LEU A 254 4.72 30.17 8.79
CA LEU A 254 5.70 29.26 9.38
C LEU A 254 7.01 29.31 8.57
N ILE A 255 6.94 29.09 7.25
CA ILE A 255 8.12 28.99 6.39
C ILE A 255 8.86 30.33 6.28
N TYR A 256 8.17 31.45 6.02
CA TYR A 256 8.83 32.74 5.80
C TYR A 256 9.44 33.33 7.08
N SER A 257 8.97 32.91 8.25
CA SER A 257 9.62 33.23 9.52
C SER A 257 10.94 32.48 9.75
N ASN A 258 11.28 31.49 8.91
CA ASN A 258 12.55 30.78 8.87
C ASN A 258 12.95 30.40 7.43
N TYR A 259 12.88 31.38 6.54
CA TYR A 259 12.99 31.11 5.11
C TYR A 259 14.36 30.53 4.71
N ASP A 260 15.44 30.98 5.35
CA ASP A 260 16.79 30.49 5.08
C ASP A 260 16.91 28.98 5.33
N HIS A 261 16.37 28.49 6.46
CA HIS A 261 16.33 27.06 6.78
C HIS A 261 15.46 26.26 5.79
N PHE A 262 14.32 26.81 5.39
CA PHE A 262 13.50 26.19 4.35
C PHE A 262 14.26 26.07 3.02
N ILE A 263 15.01 27.11 2.63
CA ILE A 263 15.84 27.07 1.42
C ILE A 263 17.00 26.07 1.54
N GLU A 264 17.60 25.90 2.72
CA GLU A 264 18.59 24.85 2.96
C GLU A 264 17.98 23.45 2.76
N ILE A 265 16.79 23.21 3.28
CA ILE A 265 16.04 21.95 3.06
C ILE A 265 15.71 21.76 1.57
N LEU A 266 15.22 22.79 0.88
CA LEU A 266 14.92 22.74 -0.55
C LEU A 266 16.17 22.35 -1.36
N LYS A 267 17.31 22.97 -1.05
CA LYS A 267 18.61 22.67 -1.68
C LYS A 267 19.03 21.22 -1.46
N GLU A 268 18.90 20.75 -0.22
CA GLU A 268 19.21 19.36 0.12
C GLU A 268 18.37 18.38 -0.71
N ILE A 269 17.06 18.63 -0.84
CA ILE A 269 16.14 17.77 -1.60
C ILE A 269 16.50 17.78 -3.08
N VAL A 270 16.79 18.95 -3.67
CA VAL A 270 17.21 19.07 -5.07
C VAL A 270 18.48 18.25 -5.33
N VAL A 271 19.49 18.37 -4.48
CA VAL A 271 20.76 17.64 -4.66
C VAL A 271 20.58 16.13 -4.46
N LYS A 272 19.85 15.71 -3.42
CA LYS A 272 19.77 14.30 -3.01
C LYS A 272 18.78 13.46 -3.81
N VAL A 273 17.67 14.04 -4.27
CA VAL A 273 16.57 13.24 -4.84
C VAL A 273 15.89 13.88 -6.04
N PHE A 274 15.71 15.20 -6.09
CA PHE A 274 15.09 15.88 -7.24
C PHE A 274 16.15 16.32 -8.26
N ASN A 275 16.93 15.36 -8.74
CA ASN A 275 18.05 15.58 -9.66
C ASN A 275 17.90 14.66 -10.89
N PRO A 276 18.04 15.16 -12.14
CA PRO A 276 18.06 14.34 -13.36
C PRO A 276 18.98 13.12 -13.31
N ALA A 277 20.19 13.25 -12.75
CA ALA A 277 21.15 12.16 -12.61
C ALA A 277 20.64 11.01 -11.72
N ILE A 278 19.62 11.27 -10.91
CA ILE A 278 18.99 10.31 -10.00
C ILE A 278 17.64 9.84 -10.55
N LEU A 279 16.81 10.77 -11.01
CA LEU A 279 15.45 10.49 -11.44
C LEU A 279 15.38 9.89 -12.84
N PHE A 280 16.27 10.26 -13.78
CA PHE A 280 16.19 9.73 -15.14
C PHE A 280 16.53 8.23 -15.20
N PRO A 281 17.61 7.74 -14.57
CA PRO A 281 17.86 6.31 -14.51
C PRO A 281 16.70 5.55 -13.84
N ARG A 282 16.07 6.15 -12.82
CA ARG A 282 14.90 5.55 -12.16
C ARG A 282 13.68 5.49 -13.08
N ILE A 283 13.42 6.55 -13.85
CA ILE A 283 12.36 6.57 -14.86
C ILE A 283 12.63 5.49 -15.92
N ASP A 284 13.85 5.39 -16.43
CA ASP A 284 14.22 4.41 -17.45
C ASP A 284 14.08 2.97 -16.96
N GLU A 285 14.50 2.71 -15.73
CA GLU A 285 14.33 1.44 -15.05
C GLU A 285 12.84 1.07 -14.90
N LEU A 286 12.02 1.99 -14.37
CA LEU A 286 10.58 1.78 -14.22
C LEU A 286 9.91 1.58 -15.59
N LYS A 287 10.26 2.40 -16.58
CA LYS A 287 9.76 2.33 -17.95
C LYS A 287 10.03 0.96 -18.54
N SER A 288 11.29 0.53 -18.56
CA SER A 288 11.70 -0.78 -19.07
C SER A 288 10.93 -1.91 -18.37
N PHE A 289 10.83 -1.81 -17.04
CA PHE A 289 10.17 -2.81 -16.21
C PHE A 289 8.66 -2.95 -16.48
N ILE A 290 7.93 -1.83 -16.56
CA ILE A 290 6.47 -1.87 -16.70
C ILE A 290 6.00 -1.96 -18.15
N ARG A 291 6.86 -1.62 -19.12
CA ARG A 291 6.55 -1.62 -20.56
C ARG A 291 5.77 -2.84 -21.06
N PRO A 292 6.20 -4.10 -20.81
CA PRO A 292 5.46 -5.26 -21.29
C PRO A 292 4.04 -5.34 -20.70
N TYR A 293 3.85 -4.91 -19.45
CA TYR A 293 2.56 -4.94 -18.78
C TYR A 293 1.65 -3.77 -19.20
N VAL A 294 2.24 -2.61 -19.50
CA VAL A 294 1.51 -1.49 -20.11
C VAL A 294 1.03 -1.88 -21.51
N LYS A 295 1.86 -2.56 -22.30
CA LYS A 295 1.45 -3.11 -23.60
C LYS A 295 0.27 -4.06 -23.45
N LEU A 296 0.30 -4.95 -22.46
CA LEU A 296 -0.82 -5.86 -22.18
C LEU A 296 -2.09 -5.08 -21.79
N ASP A 297 -1.98 -4.06 -20.92
CA ASP A 297 -3.10 -3.19 -20.51
C ASP A 297 -3.72 -2.37 -21.65
N LYS A 298 -2.93 -2.10 -22.69
CA LYS A 298 -3.34 -1.37 -23.89
C LYS A 298 -3.59 -2.29 -25.08
N THR A 299 -3.67 -3.61 -24.89
CA THR A 299 -4.05 -4.56 -25.94
C THR A 299 -5.50 -5.01 -25.71
N PRO A 300 -6.40 -4.83 -26.69
CA PRO A 300 -7.76 -5.32 -26.56
C PRO A 300 -7.81 -6.84 -26.69
N ASN A 301 -8.79 -7.46 -26.04
CA ASN A 301 -9.11 -8.87 -26.26
C ASN A 301 -9.80 -9.10 -27.61
N SER A 302 -10.19 -10.34 -27.90
CA SER A 302 -10.88 -10.72 -29.15
C SER A 302 -12.17 -9.96 -29.41
N ASP A 303 -12.82 -9.45 -28.36
CA ASP A 303 -14.05 -8.67 -28.45
C ASP A 303 -13.80 -7.16 -28.60
N GLY A 304 -12.55 -6.75 -28.78
CA GLY A 304 -12.15 -5.34 -28.88
C GLY A 304 -12.18 -4.59 -27.54
N LYS A 305 -12.37 -5.29 -26.42
CA LYS A 305 -12.41 -4.69 -25.08
C LYS A 305 -11.03 -4.69 -24.47
N TYR A 306 -10.66 -3.57 -23.87
CA TYR A 306 -9.41 -3.48 -23.15
C TYR A 306 -9.53 -3.89 -21.67
N PRO A 307 -8.44 -4.39 -21.06
CA PRO A 307 -8.40 -4.79 -19.65
C PRO A 307 -8.93 -3.70 -18.70
N GLY A 308 -9.90 -4.07 -17.86
CA GLY A 308 -10.40 -3.24 -16.75
C GLY A 308 -11.11 -1.94 -17.15
N ARG A 309 -11.34 -1.69 -18.45
CA ARG A 309 -12.06 -0.50 -18.93
C ARG A 309 -13.58 -0.70 -18.79
N MET A 310 -14.04 -0.68 -17.54
CA MET A 310 -15.41 -1.01 -17.13
C MET A 310 -16.41 0.12 -17.38
N ASN A 311 -15.99 1.39 -17.30
CA ASN A 311 -16.88 2.52 -17.56
C ASN A 311 -16.83 2.93 -19.04
N ILE A 312 -17.76 2.40 -19.83
CA ILE A 312 -17.88 2.67 -21.27
C ILE A 312 -18.23 4.13 -21.62
N ASN A 313 -18.69 4.93 -20.65
CA ASN A 313 -19.02 6.34 -20.88
C ASN A 313 -17.78 7.25 -20.76
N SER A 314 -16.70 6.76 -20.16
CA SER A 314 -15.44 7.49 -20.08
C SER A 314 -14.59 7.22 -21.32
N ARG A 315 -14.08 8.30 -21.91
CA ARG A 315 -13.20 8.24 -23.08
C ARG A 315 -11.71 8.32 -22.73
N THR A 316 -11.38 8.33 -21.44
CA THR A 316 -9.99 8.47 -20.98
C THR A 316 -9.18 7.25 -21.42
N PHE A 317 -8.27 7.47 -22.37
CA PHE A 317 -7.38 6.47 -22.91
C PHE A 317 -6.14 7.16 -23.47
N TYR A 318 -4.97 6.71 -23.04
CA TYR A 318 -3.68 7.07 -23.63
C TYR A 318 -3.15 5.87 -24.40
N THR A 319 -2.70 6.10 -25.62
CA THR A 319 -2.07 5.12 -26.50
C THR A 319 -0.71 4.66 -25.94
N MET A 320 -0.13 3.63 -26.56
CA MET A 320 1.26 3.25 -26.25
C MET A 320 2.23 4.39 -26.59
N GLU A 321 2.02 5.10 -27.70
CA GLU A 321 2.87 6.22 -28.12
C GLU A 321 2.82 7.38 -27.12
N GLU A 322 1.64 7.76 -26.66
CA GLU A 322 1.48 8.79 -25.62
C GLU A 322 2.11 8.36 -24.28
N TRP A 323 1.99 7.08 -23.89
CA TRP A 323 2.69 6.57 -22.71
C TRP A 323 4.21 6.67 -22.87
N GLU A 324 4.78 6.21 -23.99
CA GLU A 324 6.21 6.31 -24.28
C GLU A 324 6.68 7.77 -24.22
N ALA A 325 5.98 8.68 -24.89
CA ALA A 325 6.30 10.11 -24.92
C ALA A 325 6.20 10.77 -23.53
N SER A 326 5.19 10.41 -22.73
CA SER A 326 4.97 10.97 -21.38
C SER A 326 6.05 10.63 -20.36
N THR A 327 6.90 9.64 -20.66
CA THR A 327 8.05 9.28 -19.81
C THR A 327 9.34 9.99 -20.23
N GLU A 328 9.33 10.67 -21.38
CA GLU A 328 10.50 11.29 -22.00
C GLU A 328 10.44 12.83 -21.94
N TYR A 329 11.00 13.49 -22.96
CA TYR A 329 11.14 14.94 -23.06
C TYR A 329 9.99 15.62 -23.82
N ASP A 330 8.90 14.91 -24.11
CA ASP A 330 7.81 15.44 -24.92
C ASP A 330 6.93 16.42 -24.12
N ILE A 331 6.97 17.70 -24.50
CA ILE A 331 6.17 18.77 -23.87
C ILE A 331 4.67 18.55 -24.11
N SER A 332 4.26 18.01 -25.25
CA SER A 332 2.85 17.81 -25.60
C SER A 332 2.16 16.78 -24.68
N GLN A 333 2.94 15.85 -24.14
CA GLN A 333 2.48 14.84 -23.18
C GLN A 333 2.90 15.15 -21.74
N LEU A 334 3.43 16.36 -21.49
CA LEU A 334 3.95 16.78 -20.18
C LEU A 334 4.93 15.73 -19.63
N GLY A 335 5.93 15.39 -20.45
CA GLY A 335 6.87 14.31 -20.20
C GLY A 335 7.61 14.45 -18.89
N LEU A 336 7.74 13.35 -18.13
CA LEU A 336 8.37 13.36 -16.81
C LEU A 336 9.79 13.92 -16.83
N LYS A 337 10.64 13.45 -17.78
CA LYS A 337 12.01 13.95 -17.89
C LYS A 337 12.04 15.42 -18.31
N GLN A 338 11.12 15.83 -19.18
CA GLN A 338 10.98 17.24 -19.56
C GLN A 338 10.70 18.13 -18.34
N PHE A 339 9.67 17.77 -17.56
CA PHE A 339 9.28 18.56 -16.39
C PHE A 339 10.41 18.64 -15.37
N ILE A 340 10.99 17.50 -15.01
CA ILE A 340 12.08 17.42 -14.03
C ILE A 340 13.28 18.24 -14.50
N LEU A 341 13.67 18.15 -15.77
CA LEU A 341 14.80 18.93 -16.30
C LEU A 341 14.57 20.43 -16.18
N LEU A 342 13.41 20.92 -16.63
CA LEU A 342 13.11 22.34 -16.63
C LEU A 342 12.99 22.88 -15.20
N LYS A 343 12.28 22.17 -14.32
CA LYS A 343 12.15 22.55 -12.92
C LYS A 343 13.51 22.53 -12.21
N TYR A 344 14.33 21.50 -12.44
CA TYR A 344 15.68 21.40 -11.90
C TYR A 344 16.54 22.60 -12.32
N LYS A 345 16.66 22.87 -13.64
CA LYS A 345 17.40 24.03 -14.16
C LYS A 345 16.96 25.34 -13.49
N PHE A 346 15.65 25.55 -13.43
CA PHE A 346 15.06 26.74 -12.83
C PHE A 346 15.45 26.90 -11.37
N VAL A 347 15.20 25.88 -10.53
CA VAL A 347 15.49 26.00 -9.08
C VAL A 347 16.98 26.08 -8.79
N CYS A 348 17.82 25.44 -9.60
CA CYS A 348 19.28 25.57 -9.48
C CYS A 348 19.74 27.01 -9.69
N GLN A 349 19.20 27.69 -10.71
CA GLN A 349 19.50 29.08 -10.98
C GLN A 349 18.88 30.01 -9.93
N GLU A 350 17.59 29.88 -9.65
CA GLU A 350 16.82 30.75 -8.77
C GLU A 350 17.38 30.76 -7.34
N TYR A 351 17.74 29.59 -6.82
CA TYR A 351 18.20 29.44 -5.44
C TYR A 351 19.72 29.31 -5.30
N ASN A 352 20.47 29.53 -6.40
CA ASN A 352 21.93 29.42 -6.45
C ASN A 352 22.42 28.09 -5.84
N ILE A 353 21.91 26.97 -6.39
CA ILE A 353 22.25 25.61 -6.00
C ILE A 353 23.39 25.11 -6.89
N GLU A 354 24.42 24.52 -6.30
CA GLU A 354 25.46 23.84 -7.06
C GLU A 354 24.89 22.52 -7.63
N CYS A 355 24.49 22.57 -8.89
CA CYS A 355 23.84 21.49 -9.60
C CYS A 355 24.76 20.85 -10.65
N ASP A 356 24.40 19.65 -11.11
CA ASP A 356 25.21 18.92 -12.09
C ASP A 356 25.27 19.69 -13.43
N PRO A 357 26.45 20.17 -13.86
CA PRO A 357 26.59 21.01 -15.04
C PRO A 357 26.13 20.32 -16.33
N ASN A 358 26.12 18.99 -16.39
CA ASN A 358 25.64 18.25 -17.56
C ASN A 358 24.16 18.53 -17.88
N TYR A 359 23.39 18.98 -16.88
CA TYR A 359 21.97 19.29 -17.00
C TYR A 359 21.67 20.77 -16.94
N LEU A 360 22.66 21.66 -16.94
CA LEU A 360 22.46 23.12 -16.85
C LEU A 360 22.67 23.86 -18.18
N ASP A 361 23.29 23.23 -19.17
CA ASP A 361 23.54 23.91 -20.45
C ASP A 361 22.24 24.28 -21.20
N ASN A 362 22.21 25.52 -21.71
CA ASN A 362 21.11 26.10 -22.47
C ASN A 362 21.05 25.62 -23.93
N ASN A 363 22.02 24.81 -24.36
CA ASN A 363 21.90 24.11 -25.62
C ASN A 363 20.80 23.06 -25.46
N ASN A 364 19.59 23.39 -25.92
CA ASN A 364 18.45 22.48 -26.02
C ASN A 364 18.75 21.17 -26.77
N ASN A 365 19.94 21.03 -27.35
CA ASN A 365 20.51 19.76 -27.75
C ASN A 365 21.20 19.11 -26.55
N ILE A 366 20.41 18.52 -25.65
CA ILE A 366 20.86 17.25 -25.08
C ILE A 366 21.00 16.35 -26.31
N THR A 367 22.22 16.22 -26.82
CA THR A 367 22.55 15.16 -27.76
C THR A 367 22.34 13.88 -26.98
N ILE A 368 21.11 13.38 -27.01
CA ILE A 368 20.75 12.04 -26.62
C ILE A 368 21.65 11.20 -27.52
N THR A 369 22.76 10.72 -26.97
CA THR A 369 23.38 9.55 -27.57
C THR A 369 22.29 8.52 -27.47
N GLU A 370 21.70 8.19 -28.61
CA GLU A 370 20.89 6.99 -28.77
C GLU A 370 21.65 5.90 -28.03
N THR A 371 21.17 5.55 -26.85
CA THR A 371 21.56 4.32 -26.21
C THR A 371 21.08 3.31 -27.21
N GLU A 372 22.04 2.76 -27.95
CA GLU A 372 21.86 1.88 -29.09
C GLU A 372 20.65 1.00 -28.81
N LEU A 373 19.54 1.33 -29.45
CA LEU A 373 18.30 0.62 -29.34
C LEU A 373 18.55 -0.73 -29.99
N LEU A 374 19.09 -1.68 -29.22
CA LEU A 374 19.06 -3.09 -29.54
C LEU A 374 17.62 -3.58 -29.35
N TYR A 375 16.71 -3.04 -30.16
CA TYR A 375 15.47 -3.72 -30.48
C TYR A 375 15.84 -4.87 -31.41
N PRO A 376 15.57 -6.14 -31.05
CA PRO A 376 15.57 -7.20 -32.03
C PRO A 376 14.54 -6.84 -33.10
N THR A 377 15.00 -6.62 -34.32
CA THR A 377 14.16 -6.49 -35.49
C THR A 377 13.31 -7.75 -35.65
N GLU A 378 12.08 -7.52 -36.08
CA GLU A 378 11.05 -8.53 -36.33
C GLU A 378 11.63 -9.80 -36.93
N THR A 379 11.61 -10.88 -36.16
CA THR A 379 11.64 -12.22 -36.71
C THR A 379 10.25 -12.80 -36.54
N SER A 380 9.59 -13.01 -37.67
CA SER A 380 8.35 -13.76 -37.75
C SER A 380 8.51 -15.13 -37.12
N THR A 381 7.74 -15.44 -36.09
CA THR A 381 7.48 -16.84 -35.74
C THR A 381 6.07 -17.00 -35.17
N SER A 382 5.31 -17.76 -35.95
CA SER A 382 4.25 -18.69 -35.56
C SER A 382 4.26 -19.13 -34.10
N ILE A 383 3.04 -19.19 -33.56
CA ILE A 383 2.61 -19.87 -32.34
C ILE A 383 3.33 -21.22 -32.20
N VAL A 384 4.14 -21.40 -31.15
CA VAL A 384 4.45 -22.72 -30.59
C VAL A 384 4.48 -22.62 -29.07
N ASP A 385 3.86 -23.65 -28.51
CA ASP A 385 3.56 -23.99 -27.12
C ASP A 385 4.67 -23.75 -26.09
N SER A 386 4.26 -23.33 -24.89
CA SER A 386 5.14 -23.03 -23.76
C SER A 386 5.67 -24.29 -23.09
N THR A 387 6.97 -24.51 -23.19
CA THR A 387 7.73 -25.37 -22.25
C THR A 387 8.95 -24.62 -21.75
N PHE A 388 9.04 -24.43 -20.43
CA PHE A 388 10.15 -23.77 -19.74
C PHE A 388 11.40 -24.67 -19.78
N ILE A 389 12.54 -24.10 -20.18
CA ILE A 389 13.86 -24.71 -20.05
C ILE A 389 14.69 -23.86 -19.08
N GLU A 390 15.04 -24.42 -17.93
CA GLU A 390 15.99 -23.84 -16.99
C GLU A 390 17.40 -23.86 -17.60
N THR A 391 18.09 -22.73 -17.55
CA THR A 391 19.51 -22.65 -17.90
C THR A 391 20.30 -22.21 -16.66
N THR A 392 21.04 -23.15 -16.09
CA THR A 392 22.01 -22.89 -15.01
C THR A 392 23.30 -22.34 -15.60
N THR A 393 23.77 -21.20 -15.09
CA THR A 393 25.15 -20.76 -15.28
C THR A 393 25.70 -20.21 -13.97
N SER A 394 26.76 -20.84 -13.49
CA SER A 394 27.52 -20.50 -12.28
C SER A 394 28.59 -19.46 -12.60
N ILE A 395 28.66 -18.36 -11.83
CA ILE A 395 29.87 -17.52 -11.72
C ILE A 395 30.02 -17.05 -10.27
N GLU A 396 31.28 -17.08 -9.81
CA GLU A 396 31.81 -16.90 -8.46
C GLU A 396 31.47 -15.57 -7.75
N ASP A 397 31.38 -15.71 -6.42
CA ASP A 397 31.09 -14.67 -5.43
C ASP A 397 32.17 -13.59 -5.32
N THR A 398 31.71 -12.35 -5.08
CA THR A 398 32.48 -11.30 -4.41
C THR A 398 31.67 -10.78 -3.23
N VAL A 399 32.26 -10.87 -2.04
CA VAL A 399 31.62 -10.68 -0.73
C VAL A 399 31.70 -9.21 -0.28
N LEU A 400 30.62 -8.70 0.32
CA LEU A 400 30.63 -7.65 1.35
C LEU A 400 29.42 -7.82 2.30
N PRO A 401 29.46 -7.30 3.54
CA PRO A 401 29.44 -8.06 4.78
C PRO A 401 28.04 -8.29 5.35
N THR A 402 27.84 -9.47 5.94
CA THR A 402 26.65 -9.84 6.71
C THR A 402 26.83 -9.45 8.18
N VAL A 403 25.84 -8.78 8.76
CA VAL A 403 25.75 -8.61 10.22
C VAL A 403 25.16 -9.88 10.81
N THR A 404 25.97 -10.58 11.58
CA THR A 404 25.67 -11.86 12.23
C THR A 404 24.70 -11.67 13.40
N SER A 405 23.54 -12.34 13.37
CA SER A 405 22.85 -12.76 14.59
C SER A 405 23.30 -14.18 14.93
N ILE A 406 23.79 -14.36 16.15
CA ILE A 406 24.37 -15.61 16.63
C ILE A 406 23.23 -16.53 17.05
N PHE A 407 23.11 -17.68 16.39
CA PHE A 407 22.60 -18.90 17.03
C PHE A 407 23.48 -20.07 16.58
N ASP A 408 24.06 -20.72 17.59
CA ASP A 408 25.08 -21.76 17.53
C ASP A 408 24.47 -23.08 17.02
N SER A 409 25.05 -23.63 15.96
CA SER A 409 24.68 -24.94 15.40
C SER A 409 25.79 -25.94 15.72
N ASN A 410 25.48 -26.85 16.64
CA ASN A 410 26.16 -28.13 16.72
C ASN A 410 25.10 -29.19 17.08
N ILE A 411 24.78 -30.06 16.13
CA ILE A 411 24.99 -31.51 16.24
C ILE A 411 24.49 -32.21 14.97
N ASP A 412 25.33 -33.16 14.59
CA ASP A 412 25.38 -34.05 13.43
C ASP A 412 24.25 -35.10 13.38
N GLU A 413 24.06 -35.70 12.20
CA GLU A 413 23.10 -36.76 11.89
C GLU A 413 23.30 -38.02 12.76
N THR A 414 22.21 -38.61 13.28
CA THR A 414 21.88 -40.05 13.13
C THR A 414 20.60 -40.45 13.88
N THR A 415 19.92 -41.43 13.28
CA THR A 415 18.67 -42.08 13.65
C THR A 415 18.68 -42.82 15.00
N THR A 416 17.70 -42.51 15.87
CA THR A 416 17.18 -43.45 16.88
C THR A 416 15.71 -43.18 17.19
N SER A 417 14.89 -44.22 17.12
CA SER A 417 13.50 -44.31 17.54
C SER A 417 13.31 -43.98 19.02
N PHE A 418 12.34 -43.12 19.35
CA PHE A 418 11.73 -43.06 20.68
C PHE A 418 10.20 -43.07 20.55
N GLU A 419 9.61 -44.20 20.93
CA GLU A 419 8.19 -44.35 21.24
C GLU A 419 7.82 -43.55 22.50
N ASN A 420 6.59 -43.03 22.51
CA ASN A 420 5.84 -42.51 23.68
C ASN A 420 6.29 -41.19 24.32
N SER A 421 6.63 -40.18 23.51
CA SER A 421 6.48 -38.77 23.91
C SER A 421 5.25 -38.20 23.23
N CYS A 422 4.36 -37.53 23.98
CA CYS A 422 3.16 -36.96 23.37
C CYS A 422 3.48 -35.62 22.72
N TRP A 423 2.98 -35.46 21.49
CA TRP A 423 3.43 -34.46 20.53
C TRP A 423 3.25 -33.02 21.00
N SER A 424 2.30 -32.74 21.89
CA SER A 424 2.02 -31.37 22.35
C SER A 424 3.10 -30.81 23.27
N GLU A 425 3.91 -31.66 23.91
CA GLU A 425 4.98 -31.22 24.82
C GLU A 425 6.09 -30.48 24.06
N ILE A 426 6.31 -30.82 22.78
CA ILE A 426 7.25 -30.11 21.88
C ILE A 426 6.87 -28.64 21.74
N TYR A 427 5.57 -28.32 21.84
CA TYR A 427 5.04 -26.97 21.70
C TYR A 427 4.70 -26.33 23.05
N GLY A 428 5.16 -26.91 24.16
CA GLY A 428 4.99 -26.38 25.51
C GLY A 428 3.63 -26.67 26.15
N TYR A 429 2.84 -27.61 25.62
CA TYR A 429 1.54 -28.00 26.16
C TYR A 429 1.54 -29.42 26.74
N PRO A 430 0.91 -29.66 27.92
CA PRO A 430 0.89 -30.97 28.55
C PRO A 430 0.05 -31.98 27.77
N CYS A 431 0.30 -33.26 27.99
CA CYS A 431 -0.52 -34.33 27.43
C CYS A 431 -1.85 -34.44 28.17
N CYS A 432 -2.92 -34.72 27.43
CA CYS A 432 -4.22 -34.91 28.05
C CYS A 432 -4.22 -36.12 28.97
N SER A 433 -4.85 -35.97 30.13
CA SER A 433 -5.11 -37.11 31.01
C SER A 433 -6.03 -38.10 30.31
N SER A 434 -5.93 -39.39 30.65
CA SER A 434 -6.76 -40.46 30.06
C SER A 434 -8.28 -40.29 30.25
N LYS A 435 -8.69 -39.31 31.06
CA LYS A 435 -10.09 -38.92 31.28
C LYS A 435 -10.60 -37.89 30.28
N VAL A 436 -9.72 -37.13 29.63
CA VAL A 436 -10.06 -36.17 28.57
C VAL A 436 -9.93 -36.91 27.25
N LYS A 437 -11.07 -37.23 26.62
CA LYS A 437 -11.15 -37.95 25.34
C LYS A 437 -11.86 -37.17 24.23
N ASN A 438 -12.47 -36.05 24.58
CA ASN A 438 -13.22 -35.23 23.64
C ASN A 438 -12.26 -34.27 22.92
N ILE A 439 -12.38 -34.23 21.60
CA ILE A 439 -11.64 -33.29 20.74
C ILE A 439 -12.40 -31.96 20.76
N TYR A 440 -11.77 -30.91 21.27
CA TYR A 440 -12.34 -29.56 21.32
C TYR A 440 -11.80 -28.67 20.21
N ALA A 441 -10.61 -28.98 19.69
CA ALA A 441 -10.01 -28.33 18.54
C ALA A 441 -9.12 -29.33 17.79
N GLN A 442 -8.97 -29.13 16.49
CA GLN A 442 -8.08 -29.91 15.63
C GLN A 442 -7.34 -28.93 14.72
N ASP A 443 -6.02 -29.08 14.63
CA ASP A 443 -5.16 -28.28 13.77
C ASP A 443 -4.15 -29.16 13.02
N GLU A 444 -3.14 -28.53 12.41
CA GLU A 444 -2.09 -29.23 11.65
C GLU A 444 -1.14 -30.08 12.53
N TYR A 445 -1.12 -29.84 13.84
CA TYR A 445 -0.24 -30.54 14.79
C TYR A 445 -0.93 -31.73 15.45
N GLY A 446 -2.25 -31.68 15.69
CA GLY A 446 -3.03 -32.84 16.13
C GLY A 446 -4.38 -32.51 16.77
N ASP A 447 -4.91 -33.47 17.51
CA ASP A 447 -6.20 -33.36 18.21
C ASP A 447 -5.98 -32.79 19.62
N TRP A 448 -6.71 -31.72 19.95
CA TRP A 448 -6.59 -31.02 21.22
C TRP A 448 -7.77 -31.30 22.14
N GLY A 449 -7.46 -31.64 23.39
CA GLY A 449 -8.41 -31.71 24.49
C GLY A 449 -8.30 -30.50 25.41
N TYR A 450 -9.34 -30.26 26.20
CA TYR A 450 -9.33 -29.23 27.24
C TYR A 450 -9.63 -29.87 28.60
N ASP A 451 -8.70 -29.76 29.56
CA ASP A 451 -8.89 -30.27 30.91
C ASP A 451 -9.57 -29.20 31.77
N PHE A 452 -10.90 -29.32 31.93
CA PHE A 452 -11.68 -28.38 32.76
C PHE A 452 -11.35 -28.42 34.25
N THR A 453 -10.63 -29.45 34.73
CA THR A 453 -10.21 -29.51 36.15
C THR A 453 -8.97 -28.68 36.40
N LYS A 454 -8.10 -28.54 35.40
CA LYS A 454 -6.87 -27.75 35.45
C LYS A 454 -6.95 -26.42 34.68
N ASN A 455 -8.03 -26.25 33.92
CA ASN A 455 -8.30 -25.09 33.08
C ASN A 455 -7.20 -24.84 32.02
N GLU A 456 -6.69 -25.92 31.42
CA GLU A 456 -5.57 -25.89 30.46
C GLU A 456 -5.84 -26.73 29.20
N TRP A 457 -5.20 -26.33 28.09
CA TRP A 457 -5.20 -27.08 26.83
C TRP A 457 -4.16 -28.20 26.87
N CYS A 458 -4.50 -29.34 26.29
CA CYS A 458 -3.64 -30.52 26.27
C CYS A 458 -3.71 -31.27 24.93
N GLY A 459 -2.62 -31.94 24.54
CA GLY A 459 -2.59 -32.77 23.33
C GLY A 459 -3.13 -34.17 23.59
N LEU A 460 -4.04 -34.66 22.73
CA LEU A 460 -4.51 -36.04 22.76
C LEU A 460 -3.49 -36.92 22.03
N ALA A 461 -2.99 -37.96 22.70
CA ALA A 461 -2.14 -38.95 22.06
C ALA A 461 -2.99 -39.83 21.12
N LYS A 462 -2.50 -40.08 19.90
CA LYS A 462 -3.13 -41.02 18.96
C LYS A 462 -3.01 -42.43 19.51
N HIS A 463 -4.02 -42.89 20.24
CA HIS A 463 -4.22 -44.31 20.52
C HIS A 463 -4.93 -44.95 19.33
N GLU A 464 -4.28 -45.96 18.74
CA GLU A 464 -4.90 -46.83 17.74
C GLU A 464 -6.05 -47.65 18.35
N ASP A 465 -7.09 -47.76 17.52
CA ASP A 465 -8.28 -48.62 17.58
C ASP A 465 -9.27 -48.48 18.75
N SER A 466 -10.51 -48.06 18.43
CA SER A 466 -11.59 -49.03 18.13
C SER A 466 -12.95 -48.36 17.88
N SER A 467 -13.39 -48.44 16.62
CA SER A 467 -14.77 -48.75 16.15
C SER A 467 -16.03 -48.14 16.80
N LYS A 468 -16.81 -47.49 15.92
CA LYS A 468 -18.28 -47.53 15.73
C LYS A 468 -19.21 -46.58 16.52
N GLN A 469 -20.25 -46.16 15.77
CA GLN A 469 -21.49 -45.42 16.09
C GLN A 469 -21.31 -43.89 16.16
N SER A 470 -22.10 -43.03 15.50
CA SER A 470 -23.47 -43.14 14.96
C SER A 470 -23.69 -41.98 13.96
N GLU A 471 -24.43 -42.23 12.87
CA GLU A 471 -25.03 -41.18 12.03
C GLU A 471 -25.88 -40.22 12.88
N SER A 472 -25.89 -38.91 12.56
CA SER A 472 -27.03 -38.04 12.90
C SER A 472 -27.05 -36.73 12.07
N GLU A 473 -27.92 -36.75 11.06
CA GLU A 473 -28.82 -35.70 10.56
C GLU A 473 -28.30 -34.25 10.48
N GLU A 474 -28.26 -33.77 9.24
CA GLU A 474 -27.98 -32.38 8.87
C GLU A 474 -28.98 -31.41 9.49
N CYS A 475 -28.45 -30.26 9.87
CA CYS A 475 -29.17 -29.23 10.56
C CYS A 475 -29.99 -28.36 9.62
N TRP A 476 -31.32 -28.45 9.76
CA TRP A 476 -32.24 -27.83 8.81
C TRP A 476 -32.16 -26.30 8.75
N SER A 477 -31.67 -25.61 9.78
CA SER A 477 -31.59 -24.14 9.79
C SER A 477 -30.42 -23.57 8.98
N GLU A 478 -29.40 -24.38 8.66
CA GLU A 478 -28.20 -23.93 7.96
C GLU A 478 -28.51 -23.48 6.52
N ILE A 479 -29.52 -24.08 5.88
CA ILE A 479 -29.96 -23.68 4.53
C ILE A 479 -30.54 -22.26 4.50
N TYR A 480 -30.98 -21.76 5.64
CA TYR A 480 -31.50 -20.40 5.82
C TYR A 480 -30.44 -19.43 6.39
N GLY A 481 -29.20 -19.90 6.57
CA GLY A 481 -28.07 -19.11 7.06
C GLY A 481 -27.98 -19.02 8.58
N TYR A 482 -28.69 -19.87 9.33
CA TYR A 482 -28.66 -19.90 10.79
C TYR A 482 -28.07 -21.20 11.34
N PRO A 483 -27.17 -21.16 12.33
CA PRO A 483 -26.51 -22.35 12.88
C PRO A 483 -27.49 -23.23 13.67
N CYS A 484 -27.05 -24.42 14.06
CA CYS A 484 -27.81 -25.32 14.93
C CYS A 484 -27.67 -24.91 16.38
N CYS A 485 -28.76 -24.97 17.13
CA CYS A 485 -28.66 -24.80 18.58
C CYS A 485 -27.91 -25.95 19.22
N LYS A 486 -27.07 -25.62 20.21
CA LYS A 486 -26.37 -26.62 21.02
C LYS A 486 -27.20 -27.00 22.25
N GLY A 487 -28.07 -26.10 22.72
CA GLY A 487 -29.08 -26.37 23.73
C GLY A 487 -30.49 -26.58 23.14
N CYS A 488 -31.41 -26.97 24.01
CA CYS A 488 -32.76 -27.42 23.67
C CYS A 488 -33.86 -26.42 24.04
N ARG A 489 -33.49 -25.15 24.29
CA ARG A 489 -34.43 -24.14 24.78
C ARG A 489 -35.09 -23.42 23.61
N ILE A 490 -36.38 -23.69 23.43
CA ILE A 490 -37.19 -23.10 22.37
C ILE A 490 -37.63 -21.68 22.76
N TYR A 491 -37.33 -20.70 21.91
CA TYR A 491 -37.76 -19.31 22.03
C TYR A 491 -38.94 -19.01 21.11
N GLU A 492 -38.97 -19.61 19.93
CA GLU A 492 -40.04 -19.43 18.94
C GLU A 492 -40.23 -20.71 18.11
N THR A 493 -41.39 -20.94 17.53
CA THR A 493 -41.62 -22.06 16.60
C THR A 493 -42.50 -21.59 15.47
N ASP A 494 -42.04 -21.82 14.25
CA ASP A 494 -42.71 -21.42 13.01
C ASP A 494 -42.97 -22.64 12.11
N SER A 495 -43.33 -22.40 10.83
CA SER A 495 -43.56 -23.47 9.85
C SER A 495 -42.29 -24.23 9.44
N ASN A 496 -41.11 -23.72 9.74
CA ASN A 496 -39.83 -24.32 9.38
C ASN A 496 -39.28 -25.20 10.51
N GLY A 497 -39.50 -24.81 11.76
CA GLY A 497 -39.17 -25.61 12.93
C GLY A 497 -39.10 -24.80 14.22
N SER A 498 -38.53 -25.42 15.26
CA SER A 498 -38.32 -24.76 16.55
C SER A 498 -36.99 -24.02 16.57
N TRP A 499 -37.03 -22.75 16.99
CA TRP A 499 -35.89 -21.85 17.03
C TRP A 499 -35.44 -21.60 18.46
N GLY A 500 -34.12 -21.58 18.66
CA GLY A 500 -33.46 -21.14 19.88
C GLY A 500 -32.67 -19.85 19.66
N TYR A 501 -32.26 -19.21 20.76
CA TYR A 501 -31.39 -18.04 20.72
C TYR A 501 -30.20 -18.26 21.66
N GLU A 502 -29.02 -18.50 21.08
CA GLU A 502 -27.78 -18.84 21.78
C GLU A 502 -26.63 -18.03 21.17
N PHE A 503 -25.62 -17.65 21.97
CA PHE A 503 -24.45 -16.87 21.50
C PHE A 503 -24.79 -15.58 20.74
N ASN A 504 -25.88 -14.91 21.13
CA ASN A 504 -26.37 -13.67 20.51
C ASN A 504 -26.85 -13.83 19.04
N GLU A 505 -27.14 -15.05 18.61
CA GLU A 505 -27.70 -15.36 17.28
C GLU A 505 -28.88 -16.34 17.35
N TRP A 506 -29.74 -16.32 16.32
CA TRP A 506 -30.83 -17.27 16.17
C TRP A 506 -30.29 -18.59 15.62
N CYS A 507 -30.79 -19.71 16.15
CA CYS A 507 -30.37 -21.05 15.75
C CYS A 507 -31.56 -22.01 15.62
N GLY A 508 -31.44 -23.03 14.76
CA GLY A 508 -32.47 -24.07 14.61
C GLY A 508 -32.27 -25.23 15.58
N ILE A 509 -33.36 -25.68 16.20
CA ILE A 509 -33.31 -26.77 17.19
C ILE A 509 -33.47 -28.14 16.51
N ILE A 510 -32.45 -28.95 16.78
CA ILE A 510 -32.31 -30.41 16.77
C ILE A 510 -33.37 -31.23 17.52
N SER A 511 -34.62 -31.42 17.08
CA SER A 511 -35.61 -32.22 17.86
C SER A 511 -35.23 -33.68 18.12
N SER A 512 -34.15 -34.20 17.53
CA SER A 512 -33.57 -35.52 17.83
C SER A 512 -32.38 -35.46 18.79
N ARG A 513 -31.82 -34.26 19.02
CA ARG A 513 -30.74 -33.95 19.97
C ARG A 513 -31.28 -33.35 21.29
N CYS A 514 -32.60 -33.19 21.34
CA CYS A 514 -33.43 -32.58 22.37
C CYS A 514 -34.72 -33.41 22.45
#